data_AF-A0A962B5P1-F1
#
_entry.id   AF-A0A962B5P1-F1
#
_cell.length_a   1.000
_cell.length_b   1.000
_cell.length_c   1.000
_cell.angle_alpha   90.00
_cell.angle_beta   90.00
_cell.angle_gamma   90.00
#
_symmetry.space_group_name_H-M   'P 1'
#
loop_
_entity.id
_entity.type
_entity.pdbx_description
1 polymer ?
#
loop_
_entity_poly.entity_id
_entity_poly.type
_entity_poly.pdbx_seq_one_letter_code
_entity_poly.pdbx_strand_id
1 'polypeptide(L)'
;ENFSVFGSVAGTERAPTIDELYTVFPVPLGGCRPGDTRCFPGGATTSAGLRPESAINYELGFTVSTFDLFTLGDSLQVKTTAFRNDIEDLIALNPDNTNASPVPYYVNIDRATIKGIEVEAAYESEKIFGRFAFSNIQGIDRVSGLPLDTIPATSVVASLGGYLPEHGVKYGWKGTFVSTSKDGAVGPTPGYVLHDVFVGWKPEAGALAGFEFLASVENIFDKQYRNNLDNEDGMGRTFKLTVARQFAVK
;
A
#
# COMPACT_ATOMS: atom_id res chain seq x y z
N GLU A 1 30.52 9.90 2.04
CA GLU A 1 29.47 9.22 1.25
C GLU A 1 29.51 7.74 1.56
N ASN A 2 28.36 7.14 1.87
CA ASN A 2 28.25 5.71 2.17
C ASN A 2 27.34 5.07 1.12
N PHE A 3 27.89 4.09 0.39
CA PHE A 3 27.16 3.25 -0.53
C PHE A 3 27.11 1.83 0.04
N SER A 4 25.93 1.22 0.08
CA SER A 4 25.75 -0.17 0.48
C SER A 4 24.87 -0.92 -0.50
N VAL A 5 25.13 -2.22 -0.66
CA VAL A 5 24.32 -3.14 -1.44
C VAL A 5 23.82 -4.22 -0.49
N PHE A 6 22.60 -4.70 -0.71
CA PHE A 6 22.01 -5.78 0.06
C PHE A 6 21.24 -6.73 -0.87
N GLY A 7 21.09 -7.98 -0.44
CA GLY A 7 20.22 -8.95 -1.08
C GLY A 7 19.78 -10.01 -0.10
N SER A 8 18.62 -10.61 -0.36
CA SER A 8 18.03 -11.64 0.50
C SER A 8 17.33 -12.71 -0.33
N VAL A 9 17.30 -13.93 0.20
CA VAL A 9 16.43 -15.01 -0.28
C VAL A 9 15.72 -15.58 0.94
N ALA A 10 14.40 -15.62 0.90
CA ALA A 10 13.58 -16.10 2.01
C ALA A 10 12.48 -17.03 1.52
N GLY A 11 12.32 -18.17 2.19
CA GLY A 11 11.19 -19.08 2.01
C GLY A 11 10.14 -18.84 3.10
N THR A 12 8.86 -18.82 2.72
CA THR A 12 7.74 -18.67 3.65
C THR A 12 6.64 -19.65 3.31
N GLU A 13 5.86 -20.05 4.30
CA GLU A 13 4.65 -20.85 4.13
C GLU A 13 3.49 -20.22 4.89
N ARG A 14 2.28 -20.33 4.34
CA ARG A 14 1.05 -19.84 4.94
C ARG A 14 0.00 -20.95 4.95
N ALA A 15 -0.48 -21.32 6.12
CA ALA A 15 -1.62 -22.22 6.25
C ALA A 15 -2.92 -21.55 5.76
N PRO A 16 -3.89 -22.32 5.23
CA PRO A 16 -5.22 -21.81 4.94
C PRO A 16 -5.88 -21.18 6.18
N THR A 17 -6.57 -20.07 5.98
CA THR A 17 -7.38 -19.42 7.03
C THR A 17 -8.68 -20.17 7.26
N ILE A 18 -9.34 -19.92 8.40
CA ILE A 18 -10.66 -20.47 8.71
C ILE A 18 -11.67 -20.06 7.63
N ASP A 19 -11.65 -18.80 7.20
CA ASP A 19 -12.56 -18.31 6.17
C ASP A 19 -12.34 -19.03 4.83
N GLU A 20 -11.09 -19.26 4.42
CA GLU A 20 -10.78 -20.01 3.19
C GLU A 20 -11.29 -21.47 3.25
N LEU A 21 -11.16 -22.12 4.41
CA LEU A 21 -11.58 -23.51 4.60
C LEU A 21 -13.10 -23.68 4.70
N TYR A 22 -13.78 -22.75 5.38
CA TYR A 22 -15.17 -22.97 5.84
C TYR A 22 -16.21 -22.02 5.24
N THR A 23 -15.81 -21.03 4.42
CA THR A 23 -16.78 -20.18 3.72
C THR A 23 -17.63 -21.02 2.76
N VAL A 24 -18.95 -20.84 2.84
CA VAL A 24 -19.94 -21.49 1.98
C VAL A 24 -20.96 -20.46 1.52
N PHE A 25 -21.51 -20.67 0.32
CA PHE A 25 -22.60 -19.86 -0.21
C PHE A 25 -23.72 -20.77 -0.72
N PRO A 26 -24.98 -20.50 -0.36
CA PRO A 26 -26.11 -21.20 -0.96
C PRO A 26 -26.23 -20.84 -2.44
N VAL A 27 -27.05 -21.60 -3.17
CA VAL A 27 -27.46 -21.24 -4.53
C VAL A 27 -28.06 -19.82 -4.52
N PRO A 28 -27.52 -18.87 -5.32
CA PRO A 28 -27.99 -17.49 -5.34
C PRO A 28 -29.46 -17.37 -5.76
N LEU A 29 -30.29 -16.79 -4.88
CA LEU A 29 -31.70 -16.51 -5.18
C LEU A 29 -31.80 -15.42 -6.25
N GLY A 30 -32.12 -15.81 -7.49
CA GLY A 30 -32.15 -14.92 -8.66
C GLY A 30 -31.09 -15.23 -9.72
N GLY A 31 -30.25 -16.25 -9.49
CA GLY A 31 -29.21 -16.68 -10.43
C GLY A 31 -28.02 -15.71 -10.50
N CYS A 32 -26.97 -16.13 -11.20
CA CYS A 32 -25.79 -15.32 -11.41
C CYS A 32 -25.98 -14.35 -12.58
N ARG A 33 -25.53 -13.10 -12.40
CA ARG A 33 -25.52 -12.12 -13.49
C ARG A 33 -24.36 -12.41 -14.44
N PRO A 34 -24.51 -12.19 -15.76
CA PRO A 34 -23.39 -12.29 -16.68
C PRO A 34 -22.23 -11.39 -16.25
N GLY A 35 -21.03 -11.97 -16.13
CA GLY A 35 -19.81 -11.26 -15.71
C GLY A 35 -19.59 -11.17 -14.20
N ASP A 36 -20.45 -11.76 -13.37
CA ASP A 36 -20.22 -11.84 -11.93
C ASP A 36 -19.17 -12.91 -11.60
N THR A 37 -17.94 -12.47 -11.32
CA THR A 37 -16.82 -13.38 -11.06
C THR A 37 -16.89 -14.05 -9.69
N ARG A 38 -17.74 -13.54 -8.78
CA ARG A 38 -17.87 -14.04 -7.40
C ARG A 38 -19.19 -14.80 -7.15
N CYS A 39 -19.92 -15.13 -8.22
CA CYS A 39 -21.20 -15.84 -8.13
C CYS A 39 -21.08 -17.28 -8.64
N PHE A 40 -21.59 -18.24 -7.85
CA PHE A 40 -21.53 -19.67 -8.14
C PHE A 40 -22.95 -20.22 -8.35
N PRO A 41 -23.36 -20.57 -9.59
CA PRO A 41 -24.74 -21.00 -9.89
C PRO A 41 -25.21 -22.21 -9.11
N GLY A 42 -24.33 -23.20 -8.90
CA GLY A 42 -24.59 -24.37 -8.06
C GLY A 42 -24.43 -24.15 -6.55
N GLY A 43 -24.07 -22.94 -6.11
CA GLY A 43 -23.62 -22.66 -4.75
C GLY A 43 -22.14 -22.99 -4.54
N ALA A 44 -21.61 -22.60 -3.37
CA ALA A 44 -20.23 -22.84 -2.99
C ALA A 44 -20.13 -23.65 -1.69
N THR A 45 -19.29 -24.67 -1.67
CA THR A 45 -19.03 -25.57 -0.53
C THR A 45 -17.73 -25.23 0.17
N THR A 46 -17.49 -25.88 1.31
CA THR A 46 -16.24 -25.78 2.07
C THR A 46 -15.04 -26.20 1.22
N SER A 47 -13.88 -25.62 1.51
CA SER A 47 -12.60 -25.86 0.81
C SER A 47 -11.69 -26.77 1.64
N ALA A 48 -12.19 -27.92 2.09
CA ALA A 48 -11.47 -28.79 3.03
C ALA A 48 -10.16 -29.39 2.48
N GLY A 49 -9.93 -29.33 1.16
CA GLY A 49 -8.75 -29.87 0.49
C GLY A 49 -7.62 -28.87 0.25
N LEU A 50 -7.69 -27.66 0.82
CA LEU A 50 -6.65 -26.64 0.61
C LEU A 50 -5.30 -27.08 1.21
N ARG A 51 -4.24 -26.90 0.44
CA ARG A 51 -2.85 -27.01 0.90
C ARG A 51 -2.33 -25.65 1.37
N PRO A 52 -1.33 -25.61 2.28
CA PRO A 52 -0.58 -24.40 2.56
C PRO A 52 0.02 -23.81 1.28
N GLU A 53 0.04 -22.48 1.21
CA GLU A 53 0.81 -21.77 0.20
C GLU A 53 2.28 -21.77 0.60
N SER A 54 3.17 -21.87 -0.37
CA SER A 54 4.60 -21.64 -0.17
C SER A 54 5.07 -20.51 -1.06
N ALA A 55 6.10 -19.79 -0.64
CA ALA A 55 6.63 -18.69 -1.43
C ALA A 55 8.14 -18.54 -1.24
N ILE A 56 8.83 -18.22 -2.33
CA ILE A 56 10.26 -17.86 -2.32
C ILE A 56 10.39 -16.42 -2.79
N ASN A 57 10.89 -15.58 -1.89
CA ASN A 57 11.16 -14.17 -2.15
C ASN A 57 12.65 -13.94 -2.39
N TYR A 58 12.95 -13.20 -3.45
CA TYR A 58 14.28 -12.72 -3.82
C TYR A 58 14.27 -11.20 -3.78
N GLU A 59 15.18 -10.60 -3.03
CA GLU A 59 15.35 -9.14 -2.99
C GLU A 59 16.78 -8.75 -3.29
N LEU A 60 16.93 -7.64 -4.00
CA LEU A 60 18.20 -7.00 -4.25
C LEU A 60 18.01 -5.49 -4.19
N GLY A 61 18.94 -4.79 -3.57
CA GLY A 61 18.86 -3.35 -3.51
C GLY A 61 20.17 -2.69 -3.12
N PHE A 62 20.12 -1.37 -3.10
CA PHE A 62 21.23 -0.54 -2.66
C PHE A 62 20.73 0.66 -1.88
N THR A 63 21.61 1.20 -1.03
CA THR A 63 21.39 2.45 -0.30
C THR A 63 22.54 3.40 -0.56
N VAL A 64 22.21 4.66 -0.77
CA VAL A 64 23.14 5.78 -0.84
C VAL A 64 22.82 6.72 0.31
N SER A 65 23.81 7.03 1.13
CA SER A 65 23.70 8.04 2.19
C SER A 65 24.82 9.07 2.05
N THR A 66 24.46 10.33 1.99
CA THR A 66 25.40 11.46 1.97
C THR A 66 25.02 12.50 3.01
N PHE A 67 26.03 13.25 3.45
CA PHE A 67 25.93 14.32 4.43
C PHE A 67 26.66 15.55 3.87
N ASP A 68 26.26 16.74 4.29
CA ASP A 68 26.87 18.00 3.87
C ASP A 68 26.92 18.17 2.33
N LEU A 69 25.84 17.79 1.65
CA LEU A 69 25.71 17.78 0.19
C LEU A 69 25.55 19.19 -0.40
N PHE A 70 24.63 20.00 0.15
CA PHE A 70 24.38 21.37 -0.29
C PHE A 70 24.69 22.39 0.79
N THR A 71 24.42 22.04 2.04
CA THR A 71 24.64 22.88 3.22
C THR A 71 25.19 22.05 4.38
N LEU A 72 25.95 22.69 5.27
CA LEU A 72 26.45 22.03 6.47
C LEU A 72 25.28 21.50 7.31
N GLY A 73 25.34 20.23 7.69
CA GLY A 73 24.35 19.54 8.49
C GLY A 73 23.19 18.92 7.70
N ASP A 74 23.15 19.06 6.37
CA ASP A 74 22.15 18.36 5.58
C ASP A 74 22.50 16.88 5.33
N SER A 75 21.49 16.10 4.98
CA SER A 75 21.64 14.69 4.65
C SER A 75 20.68 14.28 3.56
N LEU A 76 21.13 13.37 2.70
CA LEU A 76 20.30 12.69 1.71
C LEU A 76 20.49 11.19 1.85
N GLN A 77 19.39 10.47 1.99
CA GLN A 77 19.34 9.02 1.92
C GLN A 77 18.47 8.60 0.75
N VAL A 78 18.94 7.64 -0.04
CA VAL A 78 18.19 7.00 -1.11
C VAL A 78 18.30 5.49 -0.94
N LYS A 79 17.18 4.77 -0.96
CA LYS A 79 17.12 3.32 -0.96
C LYS A 79 16.34 2.86 -2.18
N THR A 80 16.89 1.90 -2.92
CA THR A 80 16.21 1.25 -4.05
C THR A 80 16.20 -0.25 -3.81
N THR A 81 15.02 -0.85 -3.96
CA THR A 81 14.80 -2.30 -3.79
C THR A 81 14.09 -2.83 -5.02
N ALA A 82 14.61 -3.91 -5.60
CA ALA A 82 13.91 -4.73 -6.56
C ALA A 82 13.63 -6.08 -5.92
N PHE A 83 12.41 -6.60 -6.10
CA PHE A 83 12.01 -7.86 -5.50
C PHE A 83 11.24 -8.73 -6.50
N ARG A 84 11.28 -10.04 -6.24
CA ARG A 84 10.49 -11.04 -6.92
C ARG A 84 10.10 -12.12 -5.92
N ASN A 85 8.81 -12.30 -5.74
CA ASN A 85 8.20 -13.34 -4.94
C ASN A 85 7.49 -14.34 -5.85
N ASP A 86 7.96 -15.58 -5.86
CA ASP A 86 7.34 -16.69 -6.57
C ASP A 86 6.56 -17.52 -5.54
N ILE A 87 5.23 -17.57 -5.69
CA ILE A 87 4.28 -18.22 -4.79
C ILE A 87 3.79 -19.50 -5.46
N GLU A 88 3.77 -20.62 -4.76
CA GLU A 88 3.18 -21.90 -5.16
C GLU A 88 1.94 -22.20 -4.32
N ASP A 89 1.01 -23.00 -4.87
CA ASP A 89 -0.24 -23.36 -4.20
C ASP A 89 -1.09 -22.16 -3.75
N LEU A 90 -1.03 -21.00 -4.44
CA LEU A 90 -1.83 -19.82 -4.12
C LEU A 90 -3.31 -20.17 -3.94
N ILE A 91 -3.88 -19.86 -2.78
CA ILE A 91 -5.29 -20.03 -2.44
C ILE A 91 -6.05 -18.82 -2.97
N ALA A 92 -7.02 -19.06 -3.84
CA ALA A 92 -7.88 -18.02 -4.38
C ALA A 92 -9.31 -18.52 -4.61
N LEU A 93 -10.19 -17.59 -4.97
CA LEU A 93 -11.55 -17.90 -5.36
C LEU A 93 -11.56 -18.90 -6.51
N ASN A 94 -12.45 -19.89 -6.42
CA ASN A 94 -12.56 -20.92 -7.43
C ASN A 94 -13.00 -20.32 -8.78
N PRO A 95 -12.21 -20.47 -9.86
CA PRO A 95 -12.57 -19.93 -11.17
C PRO A 95 -13.71 -20.69 -11.84
N ASP A 96 -14.10 -21.89 -11.36
CA ASP A 96 -15.27 -22.63 -11.86
C ASP A 96 -16.59 -22.05 -11.32
N ASN A 97 -16.86 -20.81 -11.71
CA ASN A 97 -18.06 -20.05 -11.33
C ASN A 97 -19.22 -20.21 -12.33
N THR A 98 -19.14 -21.20 -13.23
CA THR A 98 -20.18 -21.50 -14.22
C THR A 98 -20.90 -22.82 -13.96
N ASN A 99 -20.40 -23.62 -13.01
CA ASN A 99 -20.93 -24.93 -12.69
C ASN A 99 -22.32 -24.84 -12.03
N ALA A 100 -23.24 -25.69 -12.49
CA ALA A 100 -24.57 -25.85 -11.89
C ALA A 100 -24.55 -26.76 -10.64
N SER A 101 -23.45 -27.51 -10.43
CA SER A 101 -23.21 -28.26 -9.20
C SER A 101 -22.42 -27.40 -8.20
N PRO A 102 -22.58 -27.64 -6.89
CA PRO A 102 -21.78 -26.96 -5.88
C PRO A 102 -20.28 -27.23 -6.07
N VAL A 103 -19.45 -26.19 -5.94
CA VAL A 103 -17.98 -26.28 -6.02
C VAL A 103 -17.34 -25.70 -4.76
N PRO A 104 -16.11 -26.10 -4.37
CA PRO A 104 -15.38 -25.44 -3.29
C PRO A 104 -15.26 -23.93 -3.55
N TYR A 105 -15.45 -23.10 -2.53
CA TYR A 105 -15.39 -21.65 -2.70
C TYR A 105 -13.97 -21.14 -2.98
N TYR A 106 -12.98 -21.74 -2.32
CA TYR A 106 -11.55 -21.49 -2.56
C TYR A 106 -10.87 -22.75 -3.09
N VAL A 107 -9.86 -22.57 -3.92
CA VAL A 107 -8.98 -23.63 -4.43
C VAL A 107 -7.54 -23.13 -4.46
N ASN A 108 -6.58 -24.05 -4.39
CA ASN A 108 -5.21 -23.72 -4.77
C ASN A 108 -5.18 -23.57 -6.30
N ILE A 109 -5.12 -22.34 -6.81
CA ILE A 109 -5.12 -22.01 -8.26
C ILE A 109 -3.74 -22.16 -8.94
N ASP A 110 -2.73 -22.55 -8.15
CA ASP A 110 -1.35 -22.81 -8.55
C ASP A 110 -0.60 -21.59 -9.13
N ARG A 111 0.71 -21.56 -8.85
CA ARG A 111 1.73 -20.53 -9.14
C ARG A 111 1.32 -19.07 -9.43
N ALA A 112 1.81 -18.13 -8.62
CA ALA A 112 1.81 -16.70 -8.92
C ALA A 112 3.22 -16.10 -8.81
N THR A 113 3.50 -15.05 -9.58
CA THR A 113 4.70 -14.24 -9.39
C THR A 113 4.32 -12.80 -9.14
N ILE A 114 4.80 -12.24 -8.03
CA ILE A 114 4.75 -10.82 -7.71
C ILE A 114 6.15 -10.26 -7.80
N LYS A 115 6.35 -9.17 -8.52
CA LYS A 115 7.65 -8.51 -8.65
C LYS A 115 7.47 -7.01 -8.66
N GLY A 116 8.49 -6.29 -8.24
CA GLY A 116 8.40 -4.85 -8.21
C GLY A 116 9.72 -4.15 -7.99
N ILE A 117 9.66 -2.83 -8.12
CA ILE A 117 10.73 -1.91 -7.79
C ILE A 117 10.14 -0.84 -6.87
N GLU A 118 10.88 -0.57 -5.81
CA GLU A 118 10.58 0.47 -4.83
C GLU A 118 11.78 1.40 -4.68
N VAL A 119 11.51 2.70 -4.64
CA VAL A 119 12.52 3.73 -4.43
C VAL A 119 12.03 4.66 -3.35
N GLU A 120 12.84 4.85 -2.32
CA GLU A 120 12.60 5.78 -1.24
C GLU A 120 13.75 6.78 -1.17
N ALA A 121 13.46 8.06 -1.00
CA ALA A 121 14.46 9.08 -0.78
C ALA A 121 14.00 10.07 0.29
N ALA A 122 14.94 10.49 1.14
CA ALA A 122 14.72 11.48 2.18
C ALA A 122 15.89 12.46 2.18
N TYR A 123 15.57 13.74 2.02
CA TYR A 123 16.48 14.85 2.22
C TYR A 123 16.05 15.63 3.47
N GLU A 124 16.98 15.89 4.36
CA GLU A 124 16.74 16.68 5.58
C GLU A 124 17.85 17.72 5.73
N SER A 125 17.47 18.95 6.06
CA SER A 125 18.35 20.02 6.51
C SER A 125 17.71 20.78 7.66
N GLU A 126 18.41 21.77 8.23
CA GLU A 126 17.89 22.59 9.32
C GLU A 126 16.57 23.31 8.96
N LYS A 127 16.39 23.69 7.69
CA LYS A 127 15.29 24.56 7.26
C LYS A 127 14.29 23.90 6.32
N ILE A 128 14.68 22.86 5.59
CA ILE A 128 13.81 22.21 4.61
C ILE A 128 13.93 20.70 4.67
N PHE A 129 12.89 20.03 4.22
CA PHE A 129 12.91 18.59 4.01
C PHE A 129 12.24 18.22 2.69
N GLY A 130 12.68 17.10 2.15
CA GLY A 130 12.07 16.45 1.01
C GLY A 130 11.94 14.96 1.28
N ARG A 131 10.81 14.37 0.92
CA ARG A 131 10.61 12.91 0.94
C ARG A 131 10.02 12.48 -0.39
N PHE A 132 10.42 11.31 -0.85
CA PHE A 132 9.94 10.71 -2.08
C PHE A 132 9.83 9.19 -1.88
N ALA A 133 8.74 8.61 -2.33
CA ALA A 133 8.53 7.18 -2.40
C ALA A 133 7.89 6.85 -3.74
N PHE A 134 8.42 5.84 -4.43
CA PHE A 134 7.87 5.29 -5.67
C PHE A 134 7.71 3.79 -5.49
N SER A 135 6.58 3.25 -5.94
CA SER A 135 6.33 1.81 -5.95
C SER A 135 5.67 1.41 -7.26
N ASN A 136 6.30 0.44 -7.95
CA ASN A 136 5.75 -0.22 -9.13
C ASN A 136 5.78 -1.72 -8.88
N ILE A 137 4.59 -2.31 -8.73
CA ILE A 137 4.43 -3.73 -8.43
C ILE A 137 3.57 -4.34 -9.55
N GLN A 138 3.94 -5.54 -9.96
CA GLN A 138 3.22 -6.35 -10.94
C GLN A 138 3.05 -7.75 -10.37
N GLY A 139 1.83 -8.28 -10.46
CA GLY A 139 1.53 -9.65 -10.09
C GLY A 139 0.82 -10.36 -11.22
N ILE A 140 1.24 -11.59 -11.51
CA ILE A 140 0.68 -12.41 -12.57
C ILE A 140 0.42 -13.82 -12.01
N ASP A 141 -0.77 -14.33 -12.28
CA ASP A 141 -1.09 -15.75 -12.16
C ASP A 141 -0.38 -16.49 -13.31
N ARG A 142 0.47 -17.47 -12.97
CA ARG A 142 1.30 -18.21 -13.93
C ARG A 142 0.55 -19.31 -14.66
N VAL A 143 -0.65 -19.68 -14.22
CA VAL A 143 -1.52 -20.65 -14.89
C VAL A 143 -2.35 -19.95 -15.94
N SER A 144 -3.08 -18.89 -15.57
CA SER A 144 -3.92 -18.15 -16.52
C SER A 144 -3.14 -17.13 -17.36
N GLY A 145 -1.99 -16.67 -16.88
CA GLY A 145 -1.23 -15.57 -17.48
C GLY A 145 -1.85 -14.20 -17.26
N LEU A 146 -2.91 -14.12 -16.45
CA LEU A 146 -3.64 -12.87 -16.19
C LEU A 146 -3.01 -12.10 -15.02
N PRO A 147 -3.13 -10.76 -15.01
CA PRO A 147 -2.74 -9.95 -13.86
C PRO A 147 -3.56 -10.31 -12.62
N LEU A 148 -2.94 -10.21 -11.45
CA LEU A 148 -3.64 -10.33 -10.17
C LEU A 148 -4.39 -9.03 -9.84
N ASP A 149 -5.62 -9.14 -9.36
CA ASP A 149 -6.48 -8.02 -8.96
C ASP A 149 -6.18 -7.48 -7.54
N THR A 150 -5.24 -8.11 -6.84
CA THR A 150 -4.76 -7.74 -5.49
C THR A 150 -3.50 -6.87 -5.51
N ILE A 151 -3.03 -6.47 -6.70
CA ILE A 151 -1.79 -5.71 -6.87
C ILE A 151 -2.09 -4.21 -6.82
N PRO A 152 -1.45 -3.44 -5.95
CA PRO A 152 -1.66 -1.99 -5.89
C PRO A 152 -1.20 -1.32 -7.19
N ALA A 153 -1.92 -0.29 -7.61
CA ALA A 153 -1.53 0.54 -8.74
C ALA A 153 -0.17 1.21 -8.49
N THR A 154 0.56 1.51 -9.57
CA THR A 154 1.83 2.24 -9.46
C THR A 154 1.60 3.61 -8.82
N SER A 155 2.43 3.96 -7.86
CA SER A 155 2.26 5.19 -7.09
C SER A 155 3.58 5.93 -6.86
N VAL A 156 3.44 7.26 -6.73
CA VAL A 156 4.47 8.17 -6.23
C VAL A 156 3.86 8.94 -5.06
N VAL A 157 4.58 9.00 -3.95
CA VAL A 157 4.28 9.88 -2.83
C VAL A 157 5.46 10.81 -2.63
N ALA A 158 5.22 12.11 -2.70
CA ALA A 158 6.24 13.13 -2.48
C ALA A 158 5.81 14.05 -1.34
N SER A 159 6.76 14.54 -0.56
CA SER A 159 6.52 15.59 0.43
C SER A 159 7.63 16.61 0.41
N LEU A 160 7.26 17.88 0.48
CA LEU A 160 8.18 19.01 0.53
C LEU A 160 7.73 19.94 1.64
N GLY A 161 8.65 20.45 2.43
CA GLY A 161 8.29 21.35 3.51
C GLY A 161 9.48 22.01 4.16
N GLY A 162 9.19 22.72 5.24
CA GLY A 162 10.15 23.53 5.94
C GLY A 162 9.97 23.50 7.45
N TYR A 163 11.01 23.99 8.09
CA TYR A 163 11.09 24.24 9.51
C TYR A 163 11.34 25.73 9.73
N LEU A 164 10.70 26.30 10.75
CA LEU A 164 11.07 27.57 11.37
C LEU A 164 11.51 27.25 12.80
N PRO A 165 12.79 26.83 13.00
CA PRO A 165 13.26 26.33 14.28
C PRO A 165 13.04 27.33 15.42
N GLU A 166 13.29 28.61 15.17
CA GLU A 166 13.09 29.71 16.14
C GLU A 166 11.65 29.85 16.66
N HIS A 167 10.68 29.26 15.95
CA HIS A 167 9.26 29.31 16.31
C HIS A 167 8.69 27.92 16.61
N GLY A 168 9.50 26.86 16.51
CA GLY A 168 9.05 25.49 16.64
C GLY A 168 7.98 25.10 15.62
N VAL A 169 7.99 25.70 14.42
CA VAL A 169 6.99 25.43 13.37
C VAL A 169 7.56 24.49 12.32
N LYS A 170 6.79 23.48 11.93
CA LYS A 170 7.00 22.65 10.75
C LYS A 170 5.81 22.82 9.82
N TYR A 171 6.03 22.92 8.53
CA TYR A 171 4.94 22.94 7.56
C TYR A 171 5.34 22.18 6.31
N GLY A 172 4.35 21.75 5.54
CA GLY A 172 4.64 21.06 4.31
C GLY A 172 3.43 20.75 3.47
N TRP A 173 3.74 20.25 2.28
CA TRP A 173 2.84 19.71 1.31
C TRP A 173 3.19 18.25 1.06
N LYS A 174 2.16 17.41 0.84
CA LYS A 174 2.30 16.04 0.37
C LYS A 174 1.47 15.85 -0.88
N GLY A 175 2.07 15.25 -1.91
CA GLY A 175 1.40 14.80 -3.11
C GLY A 175 1.36 13.27 -3.17
N THR A 176 0.19 12.71 -3.48
CA THR A 176 0.02 11.29 -3.76
C THR A 176 -0.49 11.13 -5.18
N PHE A 177 0.30 10.51 -6.04
CA PHE A 177 0.03 10.32 -7.46
C PHE A 177 -0.11 8.83 -7.72
N VAL A 178 -1.27 8.41 -8.20
CA VAL A 178 -1.57 6.99 -8.45
C VAL A 178 -1.98 6.84 -9.91
N SER A 179 -1.34 5.89 -10.58
CA SER A 179 -1.64 5.55 -11.97
C SER A 179 -3.01 4.89 -12.12
N THR A 180 -3.51 4.84 -13.36
CA THR A 180 -4.67 3.99 -13.68
C THR A 180 -4.30 2.52 -13.48
N SER A 181 -5.24 1.74 -12.92
CA SER A 181 -5.14 0.29 -12.89
C SER A 181 -6.18 -0.32 -13.81
N LYS A 182 -5.81 -1.38 -14.54
CA LYS A 182 -6.75 -2.19 -15.33
C LYS A 182 -7.42 -3.26 -14.49
N ASP A 183 -6.78 -3.63 -13.38
CA ASP A 183 -7.18 -4.72 -12.50
C ASP A 183 -7.31 -4.21 -11.06
N GLY A 184 -8.21 -4.79 -10.28
CA GLY A 184 -8.54 -4.29 -8.95
C GLY A 184 -9.79 -4.97 -8.39
N ALA A 185 -10.09 -4.68 -7.12
CA ALA A 185 -11.14 -5.34 -6.36
C ALA A 185 -12.52 -5.32 -7.05
N VAL A 186 -12.80 -4.26 -7.81
CA VAL A 186 -14.04 -4.05 -8.59
C VAL A 186 -13.76 -3.72 -10.06
N GLY A 187 -12.60 -4.16 -10.56
CA GLY A 187 -12.16 -3.92 -11.93
C GLY A 187 -11.34 -2.63 -12.13
N PRO A 188 -11.30 -2.10 -13.37
CA PRO A 188 -10.45 -0.96 -13.70
C PRO A 188 -10.74 0.29 -12.86
N THR A 189 -9.69 1.02 -12.52
CA THR A 189 -9.78 2.30 -11.81
C THR A 189 -8.98 3.39 -12.53
N PRO A 190 -9.52 4.63 -12.60
CA PRO A 190 -8.78 5.76 -13.13
C PRO A 190 -7.66 6.16 -12.17
N GLY A 191 -6.57 6.71 -12.72
CA GLY A 191 -5.53 7.32 -11.90
C GLY A 191 -6.03 8.59 -11.22
N TYR A 192 -5.36 8.99 -10.14
CA TYR A 192 -5.73 10.15 -9.36
C TYR A 192 -4.51 10.83 -8.73
N VAL A 193 -4.72 12.08 -8.33
CA VAL A 193 -3.73 12.89 -7.63
C VAL A 193 -4.41 13.54 -6.43
N LEU A 194 -3.81 13.38 -5.26
CA LEU A 194 -4.22 14.02 -4.02
C LEU A 194 -3.13 14.98 -3.55
N HIS A 195 -3.56 16.11 -2.99
CA HIS A 195 -2.69 17.10 -2.40
C HIS A 195 -3.14 17.33 -0.96
N ASP A 196 -2.20 17.19 -0.04
CA ASP A 196 -2.41 17.45 1.38
C ASP A 196 -1.48 18.59 1.81
N VAL A 197 -1.92 19.41 2.75
CA VAL A 197 -1.09 20.42 3.41
C VAL A 197 -1.17 20.23 4.92
N PHE A 198 -0.07 20.50 5.60
CA PHE A 198 -0.01 20.38 7.05
C PHE A 198 0.87 21.44 7.68
N VAL A 199 0.58 21.72 8.94
CA VAL A 199 1.39 22.55 9.84
C VAL A 199 1.43 21.89 11.21
N GLY A 200 2.62 21.83 11.78
CA GLY A 200 2.89 21.45 13.16
C GLY A 200 3.50 22.63 13.90
N TRP A 201 3.11 22.83 15.15
CA TRP A 201 3.67 23.87 16.00
C TRP A 201 3.93 23.33 17.41
N LYS A 202 5.18 23.46 17.83
CA LYS A 202 5.66 23.05 19.14
C LYS A 202 6.31 24.26 19.84
N PRO A 203 5.53 25.08 20.56
CA PRO A 203 6.08 26.20 21.32
C PRO A 203 6.99 25.72 22.45
N GLU A 204 8.17 26.31 22.54
CA GLU A 204 9.16 25.99 23.57
C GLU A 204 9.05 26.87 24.83
N ALA A 205 8.38 28.02 24.72
CA ALA A 205 8.26 29.01 25.78
C ALA A 205 6.82 29.55 25.94
N GLY A 206 6.56 30.18 27.08
CA GLY A 206 5.27 30.79 27.41
C GLY A 206 4.24 29.78 27.95
N ALA A 207 2.97 30.20 28.03
CA ALA A 207 1.90 29.42 28.63
C ALA A 207 1.59 28.11 27.89
N LEU A 208 1.98 28.02 26.61
CA LEU A 208 1.78 26.85 25.76
C LEU A 208 3.02 25.95 25.69
N ALA A 209 4.10 26.25 26.43
CA ALA A 209 5.28 25.42 26.45
C ALA A 209 4.94 23.96 26.79
N GLY A 210 5.46 23.02 26.00
CA GLY A 210 5.22 21.58 26.14
C GLY A 210 3.95 21.07 25.46
N PHE A 211 3.16 21.94 24.84
CA PHE A 211 2.10 21.53 23.90
C PHE A 211 2.67 21.30 22.49
N GLU A 212 1.96 20.46 21.74
CA GLU A 212 2.19 20.21 20.32
C GLU A 212 0.85 20.26 19.60
N PHE A 213 0.79 21.07 18.55
CA PHE A 213 -0.40 21.25 17.71
C PHE A 213 -0.08 20.76 16.31
N LEU A 214 -0.94 19.92 15.73
CA LEU A 214 -0.83 19.51 14.33
C LEU A 214 -2.17 19.76 13.66
N ALA A 215 -2.14 20.46 12.53
CA ALA A 215 -3.30 20.65 11.68
C ALA A 215 -2.97 20.21 10.25
N SER A 216 -3.92 19.54 9.60
CA SER A 216 -3.81 19.20 8.19
C SER A 216 -5.13 19.35 7.46
N VAL A 217 -5.02 19.62 6.16
CA VAL A 217 -6.11 19.50 5.21
C VAL A 217 -5.66 18.48 4.17
N GLU A 218 -6.34 17.34 4.16
CA GLU A 218 -6.10 16.25 3.23
C GLU A 218 -7.07 16.36 2.06
N ASN A 219 -6.62 15.94 0.87
CA ASN A 219 -7.38 16.05 -0.37
C ASN A 219 -7.94 17.47 -0.56
N ILE A 220 -7.08 18.49 -0.55
CA ILE A 220 -7.47 19.91 -0.51
C ILE A 220 -8.39 20.33 -1.66
N PHE A 221 -8.32 19.63 -2.79
CA PHE A 221 -9.13 19.86 -3.99
C PHE A 221 -10.43 19.05 -4.02
N ASP A 222 -10.71 18.27 -2.97
CA ASP A 222 -11.88 17.41 -2.85
C ASP A 222 -12.05 16.48 -4.08
N LYS A 223 -10.95 15.88 -4.50
CA LYS A 223 -10.93 14.95 -5.62
C LYS A 223 -11.70 13.70 -5.22
N GLN A 224 -12.75 13.36 -5.96
CA GLN A 224 -13.34 12.03 -5.91
C GLN A 224 -12.37 11.04 -6.54
N TYR A 225 -12.03 9.98 -5.80
CA TYR A 225 -11.09 8.94 -6.22
C TYR A 225 -11.47 7.62 -5.57
N ARG A 226 -10.91 6.52 -6.09
CA ARG A 226 -11.02 5.19 -5.51
C ARG A 226 -9.69 4.47 -5.66
N ASN A 227 -9.21 3.85 -4.59
CA ASN A 227 -8.06 2.96 -4.64
C ASN A 227 -8.42 1.71 -5.47
N ASN A 228 -7.50 1.19 -6.28
CA ASN A 228 -7.79 0.00 -7.09
C ASN A 228 -8.08 -1.25 -6.26
N LEU A 229 -7.67 -1.28 -5.00
CA LEU A 229 -7.91 -2.39 -4.07
C LEU A 229 -9.14 -2.19 -3.17
N ASP A 230 -9.78 -1.02 -3.24
CA ASP A 230 -10.96 -0.72 -2.42
C ASP A 230 -12.25 -0.83 -3.23
N ASN A 231 -13.32 -1.27 -2.57
CA ASN A 231 -14.67 -1.33 -3.15
C ASN A 231 -15.40 0.02 -3.06
N GLU A 232 -14.92 0.93 -2.21
CA GLU A 232 -15.56 2.19 -1.86
C GLU A 232 -14.69 3.38 -2.28
N ASP A 233 -15.34 4.52 -2.52
CA ASP A 233 -14.64 5.76 -2.82
C ASP A 233 -13.81 6.22 -1.61
N GLY A 234 -12.65 6.78 -1.90
CA GLY A 234 -11.76 7.34 -0.88
C GLY A 234 -12.36 8.58 -0.21
N MET A 235 -11.77 8.97 0.91
CA MET A 235 -12.24 10.13 1.67
C MET A 235 -12.14 11.43 0.85
N GLY A 236 -13.19 12.25 0.91
CA GLY A 236 -13.16 13.61 0.41
C GLY A 236 -12.23 14.51 1.24
N ARG A 237 -12.38 15.82 1.05
CA ARG A 237 -11.59 16.82 1.78
C ARG A 237 -11.77 16.66 3.29
N THR A 238 -10.67 16.44 3.99
CA THR A 238 -10.68 16.11 5.41
C THR A 238 -9.81 17.08 6.19
N PHE A 239 -10.37 17.67 7.25
CA PHE A 239 -9.65 18.57 8.16
C PHE A 239 -9.30 17.80 9.43
N LYS A 240 -8.03 17.78 9.81
CA LYS A 240 -7.56 17.13 11.04
C LYS A 240 -6.88 18.14 11.94
N LEU A 241 -7.18 18.06 13.23
CA LEU A 241 -6.54 18.83 14.29
C LEU A 241 -6.19 17.90 15.44
N THR A 242 -4.92 17.90 15.84
CA THR A 242 -4.42 17.17 16.99
C THR A 242 -3.78 18.15 17.95
N VAL A 243 -4.07 17.97 19.24
CA VAL A 243 -3.42 18.69 20.33
C VAL A 243 -2.87 17.67 21.30
N ALA A 244 -1.57 17.72 21.56
CA ALA A 244 -0.89 16.88 22.52
C ALA A 244 -0.14 17.74 23.53
N ARG A 245 0.13 17.19 24.72
CA ARG A 245 1.01 17.81 25.71
C ARG A 245 1.90 16.73 26.31
N GLN A 246 3.21 16.95 26.27
CA GLN A 246 4.15 16.06 26.92
C GLN A 246 4.32 16.48 28.37
N PHE A 247 4.09 15.56 29.30
CA PHE A 247 4.37 15.75 30.71
C PHE A 247 5.69 15.05 31.04
N ALA A 248 6.57 15.72 31.77
CA ALA A 248 7.72 15.04 32.34
C ALA A 248 7.22 14.11 33.46
N VAL A 249 7.54 12.81 33.36
CA VAL A 249 7.47 11.91 34.52
C VAL A 249 8.65 12.28 35.40
N LYS A 250 8.38 12.72 36.63
CA LYS A 250 9.39 12.96 37.65
C LYS A 250 9.91 11.65 38.22
#